data_AF-A0AAP3CKU8-F1
#
_entry.id   AF-A0AAP3CKU8-F1
#
_cell.length_a   1.000
_cell.length_b   1.000
_cell.length_c   1.000
_cell.angle_alpha   90.00
_cell.angle_beta   90.00
_cell.angle_gamma   90.00
#
_symmetry.space_group_name_H-M   'P 1'
#
loop_
_entity.id
_entity.type
_entity.pdbx_description
1 polymer ?
#
loop_
_entity_poly.entity_id
_entity_poly.type
_entity_poly.pdbx_seq_one_letter_code
_entity_poly.pdbx_strand_id
1 'polypeptide(L)' 'MFIQRKAEIVRKGKAKGIIGHHINNVKHHPRLAGNPNNIRFVTRKEHYRLHHNGKWRKKTTGKMIKR' A
#
# COMPACT_ATOMS: atom_id res chain seq x y z
N MET A 1 -12.67 -14.40 -8.92
CA MET A 1 -11.79 -13.20 -8.87
C MET A 1 -10.59 -13.28 -7.90
N PHE A 2 -10.57 -14.14 -6.86
CA PHE A 2 -9.40 -14.29 -5.97
C PHE A 2 -8.29 -15.22 -6.49
N ILE A 3 -8.67 -16.32 -7.16
CA ILE A 3 -7.73 -17.31 -7.72
C ILE A 3 -6.71 -16.66 -8.67
N GLN A 4 -7.17 -15.72 -9.52
CA GLN A 4 -6.33 -15.09 -10.53
C GLN A 4 -5.24 -14.19 -9.91
N ARG A 5 -5.53 -13.47 -8.81
CA ARG A 5 -4.53 -12.62 -8.14
C ARG A 5 -3.43 -13.44 -7.47
N LYS A 6 -3.78 -14.55 -6.82
CA LYS A 6 -2.80 -15.45 -6.19
C LYS A 6 -1.84 -16.00 -7.26
N ALA A 7 -2.37 -16.48 -8.38
CA ALA A 7 -1.56 -16.97 -9.49
C ALA A 7 -0.62 -15.88 -10.06
N GLU A 8 -1.10 -14.64 -10.22
CA GLU A 8 -0.24 -13.54 -10.67
C GLU A 8 0.88 -13.20 -9.68
N ILE A 9 0.59 -13.19 -8.39
CA ILE A 9 1.61 -12.91 -7.36
C ILE A 9 2.67 -14.02 -7.37
N VAL A 10 2.27 -15.29 -7.39
CA VAL A 10 3.21 -16.42 -7.41
C VAL A 10 4.07 -16.38 -8.68
N ARG A 11 3.47 -16.08 -9.85
CA ARG A 11 4.19 -16.13 -11.13
C ARG A 11 5.02 -14.87 -11.45
N LYS A 12 4.54 -13.69 -11.06
CA LYS A 12 5.10 -12.39 -11.49
C LYS A 12 5.65 -11.55 -10.33
N GLY A 13 5.45 -12.00 -9.08
CA GLY A 13 5.75 -11.22 -7.87
C GLY A 13 4.78 -10.05 -7.61
N LYS A 14 3.75 -9.85 -8.45
CA LYS A 14 2.77 -8.75 -8.31
C LYS A 14 1.42 -9.11 -8.94
N ALA A 15 0.35 -8.55 -8.39
CA ALA A 15 -0.99 -8.61 -8.98
C ALA A 15 -1.28 -7.32 -9.76
N LYS A 16 -1.90 -7.44 -10.95
CA LYS A 16 -2.28 -6.26 -11.75
C LYS A 16 -3.27 -5.37 -10.97
N GLY A 17 -3.02 -4.06 -10.98
CA GLY A 17 -3.90 -3.06 -10.36
C GLY A 17 -3.78 -2.93 -8.83
N ILE A 18 -2.87 -3.67 -8.21
CA ILE A 18 -2.54 -3.55 -6.78
C ILE A 18 -1.22 -2.82 -6.65
N ILE A 19 -1.18 -1.84 -5.74
CA ILE A 19 0.00 -1.03 -5.44
C ILE A 19 0.30 -1.03 -3.94
N GLY A 20 1.58 -0.94 -3.59
CA GLY A 20 2.01 -0.74 -2.20
C GLY A 20 1.82 0.71 -1.77
N HIS A 21 1.14 0.92 -0.64
CA HIS A 21 0.95 2.22 -0.01
C HIS A 21 1.61 2.24 1.36
N HIS A 22 2.47 3.23 1.61
CA HIS A 22 3.03 3.46 2.93
C HIS A 22 1.95 3.97 3.90
N ILE A 23 1.69 3.22 4.96
CA ILE A 23 0.70 3.54 5.99
C ILE A 23 1.11 4.82 6.72
N ASN A 24 2.35 4.85 7.20
CA ASN A 24 3.00 6.04 7.74
C ASN A 24 3.96 6.59 6.70
N ASN A 25 3.73 7.83 6.27
CA ASN A 25 4.52 8.45 5.22
C ASN A 25 6.03 8.47 5.56
N VAL A 26 6.86 8.19 4.54
CA VAL A 26 8.32 8.06 4.69
C VAL A 26 8.99 9.41 4.94
N LYS A 27 8.43 10.51 4.42
CA LYS A 27 8.99 11.86 4.65
C LYS A 27 9.14 12.18 6.14
N HIS A 28 8.17 11.77 6.97
CA HIS A 28 8.19 11.97 8.42
C HIS A 28 8.64 10.73 9.20
N HIS A 29 8.78 9.58 8.54
CA HIS A 29 9.19 8.31 9.16
C HIS A 29 10.21 7.58 8.28
N PRO A 30 11.39 8.17 8.01
CA PRO A 30 12.36 7.59 7.08
C PRO A 30 12.83 6.19 7.51
N ARG A 31 12.94 5.94 8.82
CA ARG A 31 13.24 4.62 9.41
C ARG A 31 12.23 3.52 9.08
N LEU A 32 11.05 3.86 8.58
CA LEU A 32 10.01 2.90 8.18
C LEU A 32 9.98 2.63 6.67
N ALA A 33 10.89 3.22 5.87
CA ALA A 33 10.91 3.07 4.41
C ALA A 33 11.03 1.59 3.98
N GLY A 34 11.92 0.84 4.63
CA GLY A 34 12.12 -0.58 4.36
C GLY A 34 11.22 -1.51 5.17
N ASN A 35 10.34 -0.99 6.03
CA ASN A 35 9.55 -1.84 6.92
C ASN A 35 8.31 -2.38 6.17
N PRO A 36 8.23 -3.69 5.88
CA PRO A 36 7.09 -4.26 5.17
C PRO A 36 5.77 -4.08 5.93
N ASN A 37 5.81 -4.05 7.27
CA ASN A 37 4.64 -3.82 8.13
C ASN A 37 4.07 -2.41 8.01
N ASN A 38 4.84 -1.48 7.43
CA ASN A 38 4.40 -0.14 7.07
C ASN A 38 3.80 -0.05 5.65
N ILE A 39 3.68 -1.15 4.91
CA ILE A 39 3.08 -1.19 3.56
C ILE A 39 1.73 -1.88 3.59
N ARG A 40 0.71 -1.26 3.00
CA ARG A 40 -0.58 -1.90 2.68
C ARG A 40 -0.76 -2.00 1.16
N PHE A 41 -1.17 -3.17 0.70
CA PHE A 41 -1.53 -3.38 -0.71
C PHE A 41 -2.96 -2.94 -0.97
N VAL A 42 -3.14 -2.03 -1.92
CA VAL A 42 -4.43 -1.41 -2.23
C VAL A 42 -4.62 -1.26 -3.73
N THR A 43 -5.86 -1.17 -4.18
CA THR A 43 -6.20 -0.75 -5.54
C THR A 43 -5.95 0.75 -5.74
N ARG A 44 -5.92 1.21 -6.99
CA ARG A 44 -5.78 2.65 -7.29
C ARG A 44 -6.93 3.50 -6.71
N LYS A 45 -8.16 3.00 -6.72
CA LYS A 45 -9.33 3.70 -6.14
C LYS A 45 -9.21 3.82 -4.62
N GLU A 46 -8.76 2.77 -3.95
CA GLU A 46 -8.49 2.81 -2.50
C GLU A 46 -7.36 3.77 -2.18
N HIS A 47 -6.25 3.71 -2.93
CA HIS A 47 -5.15 4.65 -2.78
C HIS A 47 -5.61 6.10 -2.87
N TYR A 48 -6.44 6.42 -3.87
CA TYR A 48 -7.04 7.75 -4.01
C TYR A 48 -7.85 8.20 -2.78
N ARG A 49 -8.69 7.29 -2.24
CA ARG A 49 -9.49 7.58 -1.03
C ARG A 49 -8.65 7.77 0.22
N LEU A 50 -7.57 7.01 0.37
CA LEU A 50 -6.64 7.12 1.51
C LEU A 50 -5.96 8.49 1.58
N HIS A 51 -5.78 9.11 0.43
CA HIS A 51 -5.31 10.49 0.35
C HIS A 51 -6.48 11.49 0.41
N HIS A 52 -7.55 11.20 1.14
CA HIS A 52 -8.72 12.07 1.28
C HIS A 52 -9.29 12.57 -0.06
N ASN A 53 -9.53 11.64 -0.98
CA ASN A 53 -9.97 11.91 -2.35
C ASN A 53 -8.94 12.73 -3.15
N GLY A 54 -7.69 12.25 -3.21
CA GLY A 54 -6.65 12.82 -4.08
C GLY A 54 -5.87 14.00 -3.49
N LYS A 55 -6.04 14.34 -2.21
CA LYS A 55 -5.21 15.30 -1.48
C LYS A 55 -3.85 14.66 -1.12
N TRP A 56 -3.04 14.33 -2.12
CA TRP A 56 -1.73 13.64 -2.01
C TRP A 56 -0.72 14.32 -1.08
N ARG A 57 -0.90 15.60 -0.80
CA ARG A 57 -0.07 16.38 0.13
C ARG A 57 -0.39 16.10 1.59
N LYS A 58 -1.56 15.52 1.88
CA LYS A 58 -1.95 15.16 3.25
C LYS A 58 -1.19 13.93 3.69
N LYS A 59 -0.69 13.98 4.92
CA LYS A 59 0.04 12.86 5.53
C LYS A 59 -0.91 11.70 5.75
N THR A 60 -0.49 10.51 5.37
CA THR A 60 -1.09 9.26 5.84
C THR A 60 -0.32 8.77 7.07
N THR A 61 -1.07 8.38 8.10
CA THR A 61 -0.59 7.76 9.34
C THR A 61 -1.60 6.73 9.79
N GLY A 62 -1.14 5.66 10.44
CA GLY A 62 -2.05 4.63 10.94
C GLY A 62 -1.33 3.45 11.58
N LYS A 63 -2.12 2.51 12.10
CA LYS A 63 -1.62 1.28 12.73
C LYS A 63 -0.92 0.40 11.69
N MET A 64 0.31 -0.01 11.99
CA MET A 64 1.06 -0.95 11.16
C MET A 64 0.40 -2.33 11.15
N ILE A 65 0.65 -3.09 10.08
CA ILE A 65 0.10 -4.44 9.89
C ILE A 65 1.11 -5.44 10.45
N LYS A 66 0.69 -6.29 11.40
CA LYS A 66 1.47 -7.46 11.81
C LYS A 66 1.15 -8.59 10.84
N ARG A 67 2.19 -9.17 10.23
CA ARG A 67 2.09 -10.28 9.27
C ARG A 67 2.63 -11.56 9.87
#